data_AF-A0A3P7QLC8-F1
#
_entry.id   AF-A0A3P7QLC8-F1
#
_cell.length_a   1.000
_cell.length_b   1.000
_cell.length_c   1.000
_cell.angle_alpha   90.00
_cell.angle_beta   90.00
_cell.angle_gamma   90.00
#
_symmetry.space_group_name_H-M   'P 1'
#
loop_
_entity.id
_entity.type
_entity.pdbx_description
1 polymer ?
#
loop_
_entity_poly.entity_id
_entity_poly.type
_entity_poly.pdbx_seq_one_letter_code
_entity_poly.pdbx_strand_id
1 'polypeptide(L)'
;MVAKTAAKAQSSIVTVDALQKETITEVIRVSFLLQDTPFSAFFQVAYKFWAPFSKTHAAYSAPLVDTIYQHEMIATHFNPRKIIMLEFSQYLECYLWPNYSEEASVAHVMSILIMLNEKFRERIDAWQCFIKKPEHFPGFIHRVLKLSLDETSRSSAEQCAIITFLVNSFNSVVRF
;
A
#
# COMPACT_ATOMS: atom_id res chain seq x y z
N MET A 1 -12.53 -55.46 2.36
CA MET A 1 -13.25 -54.19 2.66
C MET A 1 -12.30 -53.31 3.45
N VAL A 2 -11.48 -52.50 2.77
CA VAL A 2 -10.45 -51.65 3.41
C VAL A 2 -10.97 -50.22 3.37
N ALA A 3 -11.27 -49.65 4.53
CA ALA A 3 -11.63 -48.26 4.68
C ALA A 3 -10.39 -47.39 4.41
N LYS A 4 -10.41 -46.62 3.32
CA LYS A 4 -9.45 -45.55 3.06
C LYS A 4 -9.83 -44.36 3.93
N THR A 5 -9.11 -44.15 5.03
CA THR A 5 -9.15 -42.91 5.80
C THR A 5 -8.39 -41.85 5.01
N ALA A 6 -9.09 -40.86 4.47
CA ALA A 6 -8.50 -39.72 3.79
C ALA A 6 -7.83 -38.80 4.82
N ALA A 7 -6.51 -38.73 4.80
CA ALA A 7 -5.75 -37.72 5.52
C ALA A 7 -6.04 -36.35 4.88
N LYS A 8 -6.65 -35.45 5.66
CA LYS A 8 -6.94 -34.07 5.28
C LYS A 8 -5.60 -33.32 5.15
N ALA A 9 -5.23 -32.97 3.92
CA ALA A 9 -4.03 -32.18 3.63
C ALA A 9 -4.19 -30.78 4.25
N GLN A 10 -3.48 -30.55 5.35
CA GLN A 10 -3.44 -29.30 6.07
C GLN A 10 -2.02 -28.73 5.92
N SER A 11 -1.69 -28.21 4.74
CA SER A 11 -0.40 -27.54 4.52
C SER A 11 -0.46 -26.62 3.29
N SER A 12 -0.44 -25.30 3.53
CA SER A 12 0.13 -24.26 2.62
C SER A 12 -0.23 -22.82 3.01
N ILE A 13 -1.23 -22.59 3.88
CA ILE A 13 -1.63 -21.21 4.28
C ILE A 13 -0.70 -20.61 5.35
N VAL A 14 0.10 -21.43 6.04
CA VAL A 14 1.06 -20.97 7.07
C VAL A 14 2.28 -20.23 6.45
N THR A 15 2.39 -20.14 5.13
CA THR A 15 3.70 -19.99 4.48
C THR A 15 3.97 -18.66 3.77
N VAL A 16 3.05 -17.68 3.74
CA VAL A 16 3.35 -16.36 3.12
C VAL A 16 3.37 -15.26 4.15
N ASP A 17 2.32 -15.13 4.97
CA ASP A 17 2.28 -14.13 6.05
C ASP A 17 3.38 -14.33 7.09
N ALA A 18 3.73 -15.59 7.39
CA ALA A 18 4.80 -15.91 8.34
C ALA A 18 6.18 -15.61 7.76
N LEU A 19 6.42 -15.96 6.48
CA LEU A 19 7.66 -15.66 5.78
C LEU A 19 7.83 -14.16 5.54
N GLN A 20 6.74 -13.44 5.22
CA GLN A 20 6.75 -11.98 5.18
C GLN A 20 7.07 -11.42 6.56
N LYS A 21 6.44 -11.89 7.64
CA LYS A 21 6.74 -11.42 9.01
C LYS A 21 8.20 -11.68 9.43
N GLU A 22 8.76 -12.85 9.12
CA GLU A 22 10.16 -13.16 9.42
C GLU A 22 11.12 -12.32 8.56
N THR A 23 10.87 -12.21 7.26
CA THR A 23 11.66 -11.35 6.35
C THR A 23 11.56 -9.87 6.75
N ILE A 24 10.36 -9.42 7.15
CA ILE A 24 10.11 -8.08 7.67
C ILE A 24 10.90 -7.86 8.96
N THR A 25 10.89 -8.83 9.88
CA THR A 25 11.64 -8.73 11.13
C THR A 25 13.16 -8.70 10.90
N GLU A 26 13.68 -9.52 9.98
CA GLU A 26 15.09 -9.55 9.60
C GLU A 26 15.54 -8.26 8.90
N VAL A 27 14.79 -7.79 7.88
CA VAL A 27 15.10 -6.54 7.17
C VAL A 27 15.04 -5.35 8.12
N ILE A 28 14.07 -5.31 9.04
CA ILE A 28 13.99 -4.27 10.07
C ILE A 28 15.14 -4.38 11.05
N ARG A 29 15.54 -5.59 11.49
CA ARG A 29 16.72 -5.77 12.33
C ARG A 29 17.97 -5.24 11.65
N VAL A 30 18.19 -5.59 10.38
CA VAL A 30 19.34 -5.11 9.59
C VAL A 30 19.28 -3.59 9.42
N SER A 31 18.08 -3.02 9.29
CA SER A 31 17.88 -1.59 9.08
C SER A 31 17.97 -0.77 10.36
N PHE A 32 17.57 -1.34 11.50
CA PHE A 32 17.75 -0.78 12.83
C PHE A 32 19.22 -0.82 13.26
N LEU A 33 19.97 -1.83 12.80
CA LEU A 33 21.43 -1.89 12.96
C LEU A 33 22.17 -0.84 12.13
N LEU A 34 21.55 -0.27 11.09
CA LEU A 34 22.10 0.81 10.24
C LEU A 34 21.42 2.15 10.56
N GLN A 35 21.55 2.57 11.82
CA GLN A 35 20.88 3.72 12.40
C GLN A 35 21.18 5.05 11.67
N ASP A 36 22.33 5.14 11.00
CA ASP A 36 22.81 6.33 10.28
C ASP A 36 22.31 6.47 8.82
N THR A 37 21.39 5.60 8.37
CA THR A 37 20.86 5.68 7.01
C THR A 37 19.53 6.45 6.95
N PRO A 38 19.24 7.23 5.89
CA PRO A 38 17.92 7.86 5.70
C PRO A 38 16.77 6.84 5.61
N PHE A 39 17.10 5.56 5.47
CA PHE A 39 16.18 4.44 5.59
C PHE A 39 15.63 4.32 7.03
N SER A 40 16.46 4.55 8.05
CA SER A 40 16.06 4.44 9.46
C SER A 40 14.97 5.45 9.85
N ALA A 41 15.05 6.68 9.34
CA ALA A 41 14.09 7.75 9.66
C ALA A 41 12.67 7.44 9.17
N PHE A 42 12.51 6.89 7.97
CA PHE A 42 11.20 6.48 7.45
C PHE A 42 10.59 5.36 8.28
N PHE A 43 11.37 4.32 8.59
CA PHE A 43 10.88 3.20 9.39
C PHE A 43 10.49 3.60 10.80
N GLN A 44 11.12 4.63 11.37
CA GLN A 44 10.68 5.20 12.65
C GLN A 44 9.29 5.84 12.56
N VAL A 45 9.01 6.57 11.47
CA VAL A 45 7.67 7.12 11.22
C VAL A 45 6.66 5.99 11.04
N ALA A 46 6.95 5.00 10.20
CA ALA A 46 6.08 3.86 10.00
C ALA A 46 5.81 3.12 11.32
N TYR A 47 6.84 2.82 12.10
CA TYR A 47 6.76 2.18 13.41
C TYR A 47 5.85 2.94 14.38
N LYS A 48 5.92 4.28 14.36
CA LYS A 48 5.11 5.13 15.23
C LYS A 48 3.64 5.16 14.85
N PHE A 49 3.30 5.09 13.57
CA PHE A 49 1.95 5.44 13.09
C PHE A 49 1.12 4.29 12.52
N TRP A 50 1.72 3.27 11.90
CA TRP A 50 0.90 2.22 11.25
C TRP A 50 1.54 0.84 11.16
N ALA A 51 2.86 0.74 11.27
CA ALA A 51 3.53 -0.48 10.90
C ALA A 51 3.08 -1.68 11.76
N PRO A 52 2.79 -2.84 11.15
CA PRO A 52 2.15 -3.97 11.82
C PRO A 52 3.03 -4.63 12.90
N PHE A 53 4.33 -4.34 12.87
CA PHE A 53 5.31 -4.82 13.85
C PHE A 53 5.45 -3.90 15.08
N SER A 54 4.70 -2.79 15.14
CA SER A 54 4.56 -1.98 16.35
C SER A 54 3.35 -2.41 17.18
N LYS A 55 3.49 -2.38 18.50
CA LYS A 55 2.41 -2.76 19.44
C LYS A 55 1.40 -1.64 19.66
N THR A 56 1.78 -0.40 19.44
CA THR A 56 0.97 0.79 19.72
C THR A 56 1.24 1.85 18.67
N HIS A 57 0.18 2.39 18.08
CA HIS A 57 0.26 3.44 17.07
C HIS A 57 -0.25 4.77 17.60
N ALA A 58 0.37 5.85 17.16
CA ALA A 58 -0.19 7.19 17.33
C ALA A 58 -1.46 7.36 16.48
N ALA A 59 -2.29 8.35 16.83
CA ALA A 59 -3.49 8.67 16.06
C ALA A 59 -3.17 9.05 14.60
N TYR A 60 -4.13 8.79 13.72
CA TYR A 60 -4.05 9.17 12.31
C TYR A 60 -3.83 10.68 12.14
N SER A 61 -3.03 11.05 11.15
CA SER A 61 -2.69 12.43 10.82
C SER A 61 -2.76 12.62 9.30
N ALA A 62 -3.81 13.28 8.82
CA ALA A 62 -3.93 13.62 7.39
C ALA A 62 -2.72 14.44 6.87
N PRO A 63 -2.20 15.45 7.60
CA PRO A 63 -1.01 16.19 7.17
C PRO A 63 0.24 15.32 7.00
N LEU A 64 0.33 14.18 7.70
CA LEU A 64 1.44 13.24 7.52
C LEU A 64 1.39 12.60 6.14
N VAL A 65 0.19 12.24 5.65
CA VAL A 65 0.01 11.68 4.30
C VAL A 65 0.44 12.71 3.25
N ASP A 66 0.05 13.96 3.41
CA ASP A 66 0.48 15.06 2.53
C ASP A 66 2.01 15.22 2.56
N THR A 67 2.61 15.18 3.75
CA THR A 67 4.07 15.30 3.92
C THR A 67 4.82 14.15 3.23
N ILE A 68 4.35 12.91 3.40
CA ILE A 68 4.92 11.72 2.76
C ILE A 68 4.79 11.85 1.24
N TYR A 69 3.61 12.23 0.74
CA TYR A 69 3.41 12.40 -0.70
C TYR A 69 4.36 13.44 -1.29
N GLN A 70 4.46 14.61 -0.67
CA GLN A 70 5.30 15.70 -1.18
C GLN A 70 6.79 15.36 -1.10
N HIS A 71 7.29 14.85 0.04
CA HIS A 71 8.72 14.66 0.25
C HIS A 71 9.25 13.31 -0.21
N GLU A 72 8.47 12.23 -0.05
CA GLU A 72 8.92 10.87 -0.35
C GLU A 72 8.55 10.43 -1.77
N MET A 73 7.49 11.00 -2.36
CA MET A 73 7.05 10.65 -3.72
C MET A 73 7.36 11.76 -4.73
N ILE A 74 6.82 12.96 -4.56
CA ILE A 74 6.96 14.04 -5.55
C ILE A 74 8.40 14.55 -5.62
N ALA A 75 8.98 14.95 -4.49
CA ALA A 75 10.35 15.50 -4.45
C ALA A 75 11.42 14.48 -4.87
N THR A 76 11.14 13.17 -4.78
CA THR A 76 12.05 12.11 -5.22
C THR A 76 11.76 11.61 -6.63
N HIS A 77 10.81 12.22 -7.34
CA HIS A 77 10.32 11.79 -8.65
C HIS A 77 9.89 10.31 -8.68
N PHE A 78 9.10 9.90 -7.69
CA PHE A 78 8.57 8.54 -7.53
C PHE A 78 9.68 7.48 -7.49
N ASN A 79 10.73 7.74 -6.70
CA ASN A 79 11.85 6.82 -6.57
C ASN A 79 11.37 5.40 -6.18
N PRO A 80 11.62 4.37 -7.01
CA PRO A 80 11.10 3.02 -6.76
C PRO A 80 11.47 2.46 -5.38
N ARG A 81 12.66 2.78 -4.86
CA ARG A 81 13.08 2.30 -3.53
C ARG A 81 12.19 2.86 -2.42
N LYS A 82 11.79 4.14 -2.52
CA LYS A 82 10.89 4.78 -1.54
C LYS A 82 9.48 4.20 -1.60
N ILE A 83 8.99 3.91 -2.81
CA ILE A 83 7.68 3.27 -3.02
C ILE A 83 7.66 1.85 -2.45
N ILE A 84 8.70 1.05 -2.72
CA ILE A 84 8.85 -0.30 -2.15
C ILE A 84 8.88 -0.24 -0.62
N MET A 85 9.55 0.74 -0.02
CA MET A 85 9.57 0.89 1.43
C MET A 85 8.20 1.19 2.02
N LEU A 86 7.40 2.03 1.35
CA LEU A 86 6.02 2.31 1.76
C LEU A 86 5.15 1.06 1.68
N GLU A 87 5.24 0.31 0.59
CA GLU A 87 4.53 -0.97 0.40
C GLU A 87 4.92 -1.97 1.49
N PHE A 88 6.22 -2.15 1.73
CA PHE A 88 6.75 -3.08 2.72
C PHE A 88 6.28 -2.76 4.15
N SER A 89 6.11 -1.48 4.46
CA SER A 89 5.58 -1.03 5.75
C SER A 89 4.06 -1.20 5.90
N GLN A 90 3.37 -1.72 4.87
CA GLN A 90 1.91 -1.85 4.78
C GLN A 90 1.19 -0.50 4.88
N TYR A 91 1.75 0.52 4.21
CA TYR A 91 1.21 1.88 4.24
C TYR A 91 -0.25 1.95 3.73
N LEU A 92 -0.60 1.15 2.72
CA LEU A 92 -1.95 1.11 2.17
C LEU A 92 -2.96 0.51 3.17
N GLU A 93 -2.66 -0.68 3.68
CA GLU A 93 -3.58 -1.48 4.48
C GLU A 93 -3.70 -0.98 5.91
N CYS A 94 -2.62 -0.43 6.47
CA CYS A 94 -2.57 -0.02 7.87
C CYS A 94 -2.77 1.48 8.08
N TYR A 95 -2.54 2.33 7.06
CA TYR A 95 -2.63 3.79 7.23
C TYR A 95 -3.57 4.48 6.25
N LEU A 96 -3.44 4.22 4.95
CA LEU A 96 -4.20 4.99 3.95
C LEU A 96 -5.67 4.56 3.88
N TRP A 97 -5.94 3.28 3.62
CA TRP A 97 -7.30 2.82 3.35
C TRP A 97 -8.22 2.83 4.58
N PRO A 98 -7.78 2.41 5.79
CA PRO A 98 -8.62 2.48 6.98
C PRO A 98 -9.08 3.90 7.32
N ASN A 99 -8.22 4.89 7.04
CA ASN A 99 -8.44 6.31 7.34
C ASN A 99 -8.90 7.13 6.11
N TYR A 100 -9.25 6.48 5.00
CA TYR A 100 -9.76 7.17 3.83
C TYR A 100 -11.19 7.68 4.09
N SER A 101 -11.45 8.93 3.70
CA SER A 101 -12.76 9.56 3.66
C SER A 101 -12.96 10.32 2.35
N GLU A 102 -14.19 10.74 2.06
CA GLU A 102 -14.49 11.48 0.83
C GLU A 102 -13.74 12.83 0.77
N GLU A 103 -13.51 13.43 1.93
CA GLU A 103 -12.81 14.70 2.17
C GLU A 103 -11.28 14.56 2.14
N ALA A 104 -10.73 13.35 1.95
CA ALA A 104 -9.29 13.14 1.96
C ALA A 104 -8.58 14.04 0.93
N SER A 105 -7.32 14.42 1.16
CA SER A 105 -6.59 15.28 0.23
C SER A 105 -6.30 14.58 -1.11
N VAL A 106 -5.92 15.34 -2.15
CA VAL A 106 -5.48 14.76 -3.43
C VAL A 106 -4.25 13.87 -3.22
N ALA A 107 -3.33 14.28 -2.35
CA ALA A 107 -2.16 13.50 -1.98
C ALA A 107 -2.51 12.13 -1.39
N HIS A 108 -3.57 12.05 -0.58
CA HIS A 108 -4.04 10.77 -0.03
C HIS A 108 -4.56 9.84 -1.13
N VAL A 109 -5.39 10.34 -2.05
CA VAL A 109 -5.89 9.54 -3.18
C VAL A 109 -4.76 9.08 -4.08
N MET A 110 -3.80 9.96 -4.36
CA MET A 110 -2.64 9.61 -5.17
C MET A 110 -1.75 8.59 -4.49
N SER A 111 -1.53 8.74 -3.18
CA SER A 111 -0.77 7.76 -2.40
C SER A 111 -1.41 6.37 -2.48
N ILE A 112 -2.75 6.28 -2.38
CA ILE A 112 -3.47 5.02 -2.57
C ILE A 112 -3.21 4.45 -3.97
N LEU A 113 -3.37 5.25 -5.02
CA LEU A 113 -3.14 4.83 -6.41
C LEU A 113 -1.73 4.27 -6.63
N ILE A 114 -0.72 4.94 -6.08
CA ILE A 114 0.68 4.54 -6.24
C ILE A 114 0.94 3.22 -5.52
N MET A 115 0.42 3.04 -4.30
CA MET A 115 0.54 1.77 -3.59
C MET A 115 -0.16 0.62 -4.32
N LEU A 116 -1.33 0.87 -4.91
CA LEU A 116 -2.03 -0.15 -5.71
C LEU A 116 -1.25 -0.52 -6.95
N ASN A 117 -0.71 0.46 -7.68
CA ASN A 117 0.13 0.22 -8.84
C ASN A 117 1.37 -0.60 -8.49
N GLU A 118 2.00 -0.32 -7.34
CA GLU A 118 3.13 -1.11 -6.87
C GLU A 118 2.72 -2.56 -6.58
N LYS A 119 1.57 -2.79 -5.95
CA LYS A 119 1.03 -4.14 -5.74
C LYS A 119 0.76 -4.87 -7.06
N PHE A 120 0.17 -4.20 -8.06
CA PHE A 120 0.02 -4.78 -9.39
C PHE A 120 1.37 -5.14 -10.03
N ARG A 121 2.37 -4.26 -9.89
CA ARG A 121 3.72 -4.47 -10.42
C ARG A 121 4.39 -5.70 -9.79
N GLU A 122 4.25 -5.86 -8.48
CA GLU A 122 4.79 -7.00 -7.72
C GLU A 122 3.89 -8.25 -7.78
N ARG A 123 2.76 -8.18 -8.52
CA ARG A 123 1.75 -9.25 -8.65
C ARG A 123 1.17 -9.70 -7.31
N ILE A 124 1.10 -8.78 -6.36
CA ILE A 124 0.42 -8.93 -5.06
C ILE A 124 -1.05 -8.60 -5.26
N ASP A 125 -1.93 -9.26 -4.51
CA ASP A 125 -3.36 -8.98 -4.58
C ASP A 125 -3.69 -7.57 -4.04
N ALA A 126 -3.92 -6.63 -4.96
CA ALA A 126 -4.21 -5.24 -4.67
C ALA A 126 -5.64 -5.03 -4.11
N TRP A 127 -6.57 -5.95 -4.39
CA TRP A 127 -8.00 -5.74 -4.13
C TRP A 127 -8.44 -6.10 -2.71
N GLN A 128 -7.63 -6.88 -1.99
CA GLN A 128 -7.99 -7.36 -0.65
C GLN A 128 -8.30 -6.23 0.35
N CYS A 129 -7.62 -5.09 0.26
CA CYS A 129 -7.89 -3.95 1.14
C CYS A 129 -9.30 -3.38 0.93
N PHE A 130 -9.76 -3.30 -0.31
CA PHE A 130 -11.08 -2.82 -0.69
C PHE A 130 -12.18 -3.81 -0.33
N ILE A 131 -11.95 -5.11 -0.50
CA ILE A 131 -12.92 -6.15 -0.13
C ILE A 131 -13.22 -6.11 1.38
N LYS A 132 -12.19 -5.86 2.21
CA LYS A 132 -12.34 -5.76 3.68
C LYS A 132 -13.15 -4.54 4.13
N LYS A 133 -13.06 -3.42 3.40
CA LYS A 133 -13.80 -2.17 3.69
C LYS A 133 -14.29 -1.54 2.38
N PRO A 134 -15.39 -2.02 1.80
CA PRO A 134 -15.83 -1.62 0.45
C PRO A 134 -16.58 -0.30 0.41
N GLU A 135 -17.03 0.20 1.57
CA GLU A 135 -17.94 1.35 1.71
C GLU A 135 -17.46 2.61 0.97
N HIS A 136 -16.16 2.90 1.03
CA HIS A 136 -15.58 4.10 0.41
C HIS A 136 -15.09 3.88 -1.03
N PHE A 137 -15.13 2.65 -1.54
CA PHE A 137 -14.58 2.32 -2.85
C PHE A 137 -15.28 3.06 -4.01
N PRO A 138 -16.63 3.17 -4.05
CA PRO A 138 -17.30 3.93 -5.11
C PRO A 138 -16.88 5.40 -5.13
N GLY A 139 -16.81 6.05 -3.95
CA GLY A 139 -16.36 7.43 -3.81
C GLY A 139 -14.91 7.62 -4.24
N PHE A 140 -14.04 6.68 -3.89
CA PHE A 140 -12.64 6.66 -4.32
C PHE A 140 -12.51 6.60 -5.85
N ILE A 141 -13.17 5.64 -6.51
CA ILE A 141 -13.10 5.50 -7.98
C ILE A 141 -13.63 6.75 -8.68
N HIS A 142 -14.74 7.32 -8.19
CA HIS A 142 -15.28 8.56 -8.74
C HIS A 142 -14.29 9.73 -8.61
N ARG A 143 -13.56 9.83 -7.48
CA ARG A 143 -12.48 10.82 -7.34
C ARG A 143 -11.32 10.58 -8.28
N VAL A 144 -10.92 9.32 -8.49
CA VAL A 144 -9.84 8.98 -9.44
C VAL A 144 -10.22 9.41 -10.85
N LEU A 145 -11.46 9.14 -11.28
CA LEU A 145 -11.97 9.56 -12.59
C LEU A 145 -12.05 11.08 -12.73
N LYS A 146 -12.46 11.80 -11.68
CA LYS A 146 -12.41 13.27 -11.69
C LYS A 146 -10.97 13.78 -11.84
N LEU A 147 -10.04 13.17 -11.12
CA LEU A 147 -8.62 13.52 -11.17
C LEU A 147 -7.97 13.18 -12.51
N SER A 148 -8.48 12.21 -13.28
CA SER A 148 -7.97 11.90 -14.62
C SER A 148 -8.35 12.94 -15.67
N LEU A 149 -9.36 13.77 -15.40
CA LEU A 149 -9.81 14.84 -16.29
C LEU A 149 -9.05 16.16 -16.05
N ASP A 150 -8.27 16.26 -14.98
CA ASP A 150 -7.49 17.46 -14.68
C ASP A 150 -6.15 17.44 -15.43
N GLU A 151 -6.12 18.14 -16.57
CA GLU A 151 -4.95 18.23 -17.44
C GLU A 151 -3.99 19.35 -17.04
N THR A 152 -4.45 20.35 -16.27
CA THR A 152 -3.71 21.60 -16.04
C THR A 152 -2.93 21.66 -14.74
N SER A 153 -3.41 20.99 -13.68
CA SER A 153 -2.79 21.09 -12.35
C SER A 153 -1.79 19.97 -12.04
N ARG A 154 -1.73 18.95 -12.91
CA ARG A 154 -1.08 17.67 -12.62
C ARG A 154 0.21 17.47 -13.38
N SER A 155 1.20 16.88 -12.72
CA SER A 155 2.43 16.45 -13.40
C SER A 155 2.17 15.22 -14.29
N SER A 156 3.00 15.05 -15.33
CA SER A 156 2.93 13.89 -16.22
C SER A 156 3.11 12.57 -15.48
N ALA A 157 3.92 12.55 -14.42
CA ALA A 157 4.14 11.37 -13.60
C ALA A 157 2.87 10.97 -12.82
N GLU A 158 2.12 11.94 -12.30
CA GLU A 158 0.84 11.68 -11.63
C GLU A 158 -0.22 11.19 -12.63
N GLN A 159 -0.30 11.80 -13.82
CA GLN A 159 -1.20 11.33 -14.88
C GLN A 159 -0.88 9.89 -15.28
N CYS A 160 0.41 9.55 -15.42
CA CYS A 160 0.84 8.19 -15.69
C CYS A 160 0.41 7.21 -14.59
N ALA A 161 0.53 7.60 -13.31
CA ALA A 161 0.07 6.77 -12.20
C ALA A 161 -1.45 6.52 -12.23
N ILE A 162 -2.25 7.54 -12.55
CA ILE A 162 -3.71 7.40 -12.67
C ILE A 162 -4.06 6.46 -13.82
N ILE A 163 -3.48 6.68 -15.01
CA ILE A 163 -3.75 5.86 -16.19
C ILE A 163 -3.35 4.41 -15.92
N THR A 164 -2.17 4.18 -15.33
CA THR A 164 -1.69 2.83 -14.95
C THR A 164 -2.70 2.13 -14.03
N PHE A 165 -3.20 2.84 -13.03
CA PHE A 165 -4.21 2.28 -12.13
C PHE A 165 -5.51 1.95 -12.85
N LEU A 166 -6.00 2.83 -13.72
CA LEU A 166 -7.23 2.59 -14.48
C LEU A 166 -7.08 1.37 -15.40
N VAL A 167 -5.95 1.26 -16.12
CA VAL A 167 -5.64 0.08 -16.94
C VAL A 167 -5.65 -1.20 -16.10
N ASN A 168 -4.97 -1.21 -14.95
CA ASN A 168 -4.96 -2.35 -14.03
C ASN A 168 -6.37 -2.68 -13.48
N SER A 169 -7.17 -1.65 -13.23
CA SER A 169 -8.56 -1.79 -12.78
C SER A 169 -9.41 -2.47 -13.83
N PHE A 170 -9.39 -2.00 -15.08
CA PHE A 170 -10.13 -2.61 -16.18
C PHE A 170 -9.65 -4.04 -16.48
N ASN A 171 -8.35 -4.29 -16.43
CA ASN A 171 -7.78 -5.64 -16.59
C ASN A 171 -8.22 -6.62 -15.48
N SER A 172 -8.58 -6.10 -14.31
CA SER A 172 -9.06 -6.93 -13.20
C SER A 172 -10.54 -7.31 -13.32
N VAL A 173 -11.32 -6.63 -14.19
CA VAL A 173 -12.74 -6.95 -14.44
C VAL A 173 -12.92 -8.23 -15.25
N VAL A 174 -11.92 -8.62 -16.05
CA VAL A 174 -12.00 -9.73 -17.03
C VAL A 174 -11.90 -11.13 -16.39
N ARG A 175 -11.83 -11.24 -15.05
CA ARG A 175 -11.79 -12.53 -14.34
C ARG A 175 -13.16 -13.00 -13.84
N PHE A 176 -14.13 -13.09 -14.75
CA PHE A 176 -15.35 -13.88 -14.54
C PHE A 176 -15.45 -14.99 -15.57
#